data_AF-A0A2V8ZW53-F1
#
_entry.id   AF-A0A2V8ZW53-F1
#
_cell.length_a   1.000
_cell.length_b   1.000
_cell.length_c   1.000
_cell.angle_alpha   90.00
_cell.angle_beta   90.00
_cell.angle_gamma   90.00
#
_symmetry.space_group_name_H-M   'P 1'
#
loop_
_entity.id
_entity.type
_entity.pdbx_description
1 polymer ?
#
loop_
_entity_poly.entity_id
_entity_poly.type
_entity_poly.pdbx_seq_one_letter_code
_entity_poly.pdbx_strand_id
1 'polypeptide(L)'
;MAIIKAPPKQPKSVTIQARVEESVKTQLDQYAKFIDSTPSYVITEALKLLYRKDKDFQSWLGQHINNRSQEQIQGDALTRTV
;
A
#
# COMPACT_ATOMS: atom_id res chain seq x y z
N MET A 1 -27.64 -21.04 24.28
CA MET A 1 -27.35 -19.77 23.58
C MET A 1 -26.08 -19.98 22.76
N ALA A 2 -26.12 -19.81 21.44
CA ALA A 2 -24.95 -20.00 20.58
C ALA A 2 -24.16 -18.68 20.48
N ILE A 3 -22.90 -18.68 20.92
CA ILE A 3 -22.01 -17.53 20.82
C ILE A 3 -21.41 -17.54 19.41
N ILE A 4 -21.91 -16.64 18.56
CA ILE A 4 -21.35 -16.44 17.22
C ILE A 4 -20.04 -15.68 17.38
N LYS A 5 -18.92 -16.31 17.03
CA LYS A 5 -17.59 -15.68 17.08
C LYS A 5 -17.57 -14.51 16.09
N ALA A 6 -17.05 -13.36 16.52
CA ALA A 6 -16.96 -12.16 15.68
C ALA A 6 -16.18 -12.46 14.39
N PRO A 7 -16.60 -11.94 13.23
CA PRO A 7 -15.90 -12.15 11.96
C PRO A 7 -14.44 -11.69 12.05
N PRO A 8 -13.49 -12.39 11.40
CA PRO A 8 -12.10 -11.96 11.37
C PRO A 8 -12.00 -10.57 10.74
N LYS A 9 -11.21 -9.68 11.38
CA LYS A 9 -10.97 -8.31 10.92
C LYS A 9 -10.45 -8.37 9.48
N GLN A 10 -11.27 -7.89 8.55
CA GLN A 10 -10.88 -7.81 7.15
C GLN A 10 -9.64 -6.90 7.02
N PRO A 11 -8.68 -7.24 6.14
CA PRO A 11 -7.56 -6.36 5.84
C PRO A 11 -8.08 -4.98 5.42
N LYS A 12 -7.47 -3.91 5.93
CA LYS A 12 -7.83 -2.55 5.52
C LYS A 12 -7.44 -2.35 4.06
N SER A 13 -8.39 -2.47 3.14
CA SER A 13 -8.21 -2.12 1.75
C SER A 13 -8.36 -0.61 1.56
N VAL A 14 -7.54 -0.04 0.67
CA VAL A 14 -7.61 1.37 0.28
C VAL A 14 -7.74 1.42 -1.24
N THR A 15 -8.65 2.25 -1.74
CA THR A 15 -8.86 2.43 -3.18
C THR A 15 -7.91 3.49 -3.72
N ILE A 16 -7.21 3.15 -4.80
CA ILE A 16 -6.36 4.08 -5.56
C ILE A 16 -7.01 4.28 -6.94
N GLN A 17 -7.20 5.53 -7.34
CA GLN A 17 -7.63 5.88 -8.70
C GLN A 17 -6.44 6.44 -9.47
N ALA A 18 -6.12 5.82 -10.60
CA ALA A 18 -5.05 6.26 -11.49
C ALA A 18 -5.51 6.13 -12.95
N ARG A 19 -5.09 7.06 -13.80
CA ARG A 19 -5.28 6.95 -15.25
C ARG A 19 -4.10 6.18 -15.84
N VAL A 20 -4.40 5.25 -16.74
CA VAL A 20 -3.42 4.45 -17.47
C VAL A 20 -3.81 4.41 -18.93
N GLU A 21 -2.84 4.12 -19.79
CA GLU A 21 -3.09 3.89 -21.21
C GLU A 21 -4.01 2.69 -21.43
N GLU A 22 -4.82 2.73 -22.49
CA GLU A 22 -5.77 1.67 -22.81
C GLU A 22 -5.07 0.33 -23.11
N SER A 23 -3.90 0.38 -23.75
CA SER A 23 -3.04 -0.79 -24.00
C SER A 23 -2.64 -1.48 -22.70
N VAL A 24 -2.21 -0.70 -21.71
CA VAL A 24 -1.81 -1.19 -20.38
C VAL A 24 -3.00 -1.83 -19.67
N LYS A 25 -4.19 -1.20 -19.71
CA LYS A 25 -5.42 -1.79 -19.13
C LYS A 25 -5.77 -3.13 -19.79
N THR A 26 -5.69 -3.20 -21.11
CA THR A 26 -6.00 -4.41 -21.87
C THR A 26 -5.05 -5.56 -21.52
N GLN A 27 -3.75 -5.27 -21.46
CA GLN A 27 -2.75 -6.27 -21.05
C GLN A 27 -2.94 -6.72 -19.60
N LEU A 28 -3.27 -5.79 -18.69
CA LEU A 28 -3.56 -6.11 -17.29
C LEU A 28 -4.75 -7.08 -17.17
N ASP A 29 -5.83 -6.86 -17.92
CA ASP A 29 -6.99 -7.77 -17.90
C ASP A 29 -6.65 -9.15 -18.45
N GLN A 30 -5.89 -9.23 -19.54
CA GLN A 30 -5.45 -10.50 -20.12
C GLN A 30 -4.54 -11.26 -19.15
N TYR A 31 -3.60 -10.55 -18.52
CA TYR A 31 -2.68 -11.16 -17.55
C TYR A 31 -3.42 -11.66 -16.32
N ALA A 32 -4.36 -10.88 -15.79
CA ALA A 32 -5.19 -11.30 -14.66
C ALA A 32 -5.97 -12.58 -14.99
N LYS A 33 -6.55 -12.68 -16.20
CA LYS A 33 -7.21 -13.90 -16.68
C LYS A 33 -6.25 -15.08 -16.81
N PHE A 34 -5.04 -14.86 -17.34
CA PHE A 34 -4.04 -15.91 -17.54
C PHE A 34 -3.63 -16.59 -16.23
N ILE A 35 -3.52 -15.81 -15.14
CA ILE A 35 -3.14 -16.34 -13.82
C ILE A 35 -4.34 -16.68 -12.92
N ASP A 36 -5.56 -16.67 -13.45
CA ASP A 36 -6.82 -16.85 -12.71
C ASP A 36 -6.91 -15.94 -11.47
N SER A 37 -6.78 -14.63 -11.71
CA SER A 37 -6.80 -13.62 -10.66
C SER A 37 -7.50 -12.33 -11.09
N THR A 38 -7.44 -11.32 -10.22
CA THR A 38 -8.06 -10.00 -10.46
C THR A 38 -7.03 -8.95 -10.86
N PRO A 39 -7.43 -7.93 -11.65
CA PRO A 39 -6.55 -6.79 -11.95
C PRO A 39 -5.99 -6.12 -10.68
N SER A 40 -6.82 -5.99 -9.63
CA SER A 40 -6.40 -5.43 -8.35
C SER A 40 -5.31 -6.24 -7.66
N TYR A 41 -5.39 -7.58 -7.73
CA TYR A 41 -4.36 -8.46 -7.19
C TYR A 41 -3.04 -8.28 -7.95
N VAL A 42 -3.09 -8.30 -9.28
CA VAL A 42 -1.91 -8.10 -10.14
C VAL A 42 -1.24 -6.76 -9.85
N ILE A 43 -2.01 -5.67 -9.79
CA ILE A 43 -1.49 -4.34 -9.46
C ILE A 43 -0.80 -4.37 -8.09
N THR A 44 -1.44 -4.97 -7.09
CA THR A 44 -0.90 -5.04 -5.73
C THR A 44 0.43 -5.80 -5.69
N GLU A 45 0.51 -6.96 -6.32
CA GLU A 45 1.73 -7.76 -6.36
C GLU A 45 2.83 -7.09 -7.19
N ALA A 46 2.48 -6.47 -8.33
CA ALA A 46 3.43 -5.70 -9.14
C ALA A 46 4.04 -4.53 -8.35
N LEU A 47 3.22 -3.78 -7.61
CA LEU A 47 3.71 -2.69 -6.76
C LEU A 47 4.60 -3.20 -5.62
N LYS A 48 4.21 -4.29 -4.94
CA LYS A 48 5.07 -4.91 -3.92
C LYS A 48 6.41 -5.35 -4.49
N LEU A 49 6.42 -5.96 -5.67
CA LEU A 49 7.65 -6.39 -6.34
C LEU A 49 8.52 -5.19 -6.75
N LEU A 50 7.91 -4.14 -7.30
CA LEU A 50 8.60 -2.90 -7.68
C LEU A 50 9.28 -2.27 -6.48
N TYR A 51 8.54 -2.03 -5.40
CA TYR A 51 9.10 -1.40 -4.19
C TYR A 51 10.24 -2.20 -3.60
N ARG A 52 10.16 -3.54 -3.60
CA ARG A 52 11.21 -4.40 -3.07
C ARG A 52 12.46 -4.45 -3.94
N LYS A 53 12.33 -4.29 -5.26
CA LYS A 53 13.46 -4.34 -6.19
C LYS A 53 14.17 -2.99 -6.36
N ASP A 54 13.45 -1.89 -6.18
CA ASP A 54 13.99 -0.54 -6.35
C ASP A 54 14.84 -0.13 -5.14
N LYS A 55 16.16 -0.24 -5.28
CA LYS A 55 17.13 0.09 -4.22
C LYS A 55 17.14 1.57 -3.89
N ASP A 56 16.90 2.43 -4.87
CA ASP A 56 16.89 3.87 -4.68
C ASP A 56 15.64 4.26 -3.87
N PHE A 57 14.48 3.69 -4.24
CA PHE A 57 13.26 3.85 -3.46
C PHE A 57 13.40 3.31 -2.03
N GLN A 58 14.04 2.15 -1.83
CA GLN A 58 14.31 1.63 -0.47
C GLN A 58 15.25 2.53 0.33
N SER A 59 16.29 3.06 -0.30
CA SER A 59 17.25 3.98 0.35
C SER A 59 16.58 5.30 0.72
N TRP A 60 15.72 5.83 -0.16
CA TRP A 60 14.88 6.99 0.11
C TRP A 60 13.90 6.71 1.26
N LEU A 61 13.21 5.56 1.22
CA LEU A 61 12.27 5.17 2.27
C LEU A 61 12.95 5.07 3.65
N GLY A 62 14.15 4.50 3.73
CA GLY A 62 14.92 4.41 4.96
C GLY A 62 15.28 5.78 5.55
N GLN A 63 15.64 6.75 4.72
CA GLN A 63 15.93 8.12 5.16
C GLN A 63 14.68 8.84 5.67
N HIS A 64 13.55 8.66 4.99
CA HIS A 64 12.29 9.33 5.32
C HIS A 64 11.53 8.70 6.50
N ILE A 65 11.68 7.40 6.77
CA ILE A 65 11.13 6.78 8.00
C ILE A 65 11.83 7.37 9.24
N ASN A 66 13.16 7.52 9.19
CA ASN A 66 13.92 8.12 10.28
C ASN A 66 13.54 9.60 10.51
N ASN A 67 13.21 10.33 9.45
CA ASN A 67 12.79 11.74 9.55
C ASN A 67 11.37 11.89 10.14
N ARG A 68 10.44 11.02 9.76
CA ARG A 68 9.06 11.06 10.31
C ARG A 68 9.01 10.78 11.82
N SER A 69 9.94 9.99 12.34
CA SER A 69 10.13 9.78 13.78
C SER A 69 10.66 11.03 14.49
N GLN A 70 11.41 11.91 13.81
CA GLN A 70 11.92 13.16 14.39
C GLN A 70 10.87 14.28 14.37
N GLU A 71 10.06 14.41 13.31
CA GLU A 71 8.96 15.39 13.25
C GLU A 71 7.87 15.11 14.31
N GLN A 72 7.57 13.84 14.61
CA GLN A 72 6.55 13.51 15.61
C GLN A 72 7.01 13.80 17.05
N ILE A 73 8.32 13.84 17.32
CA ILE A 73 8.87 14.22 18.64
C ILE A 73 8.84 15.76 18.81
N GLN A 74 8.97 16.53 17.73
CA GLN A 74 8.96 17.99 17.79
C GLN A 74 7.54 18.59 17.83
N GLY A 75 6.54 17.89 17.27
CA GLY A 75 5.13 18.31 17.31
C GLY A 75 4.43 18.12 18.67
N ASP A 76 4.89 17.18 19.52
CA ASP A 76 4.32 16.92 20.84
C ASP A 76 4.91 17.83 21.95
N ALA A 77 6.10 18.40 21.71
CA ALA A 77 6.74 19.33 22.64
C ALA A 77 6.16 20.76 22.61
N LEU A 78 5.39 21.11 21.57
CA LEU A 78 4.88 22.48 21.36
C LEU A 78 3.41 22.69 21.78
N THR A 79 2.70 21.66 22.25
CA THR A 79 1.30 21.78 22.72
C THR A 79 1.14 21.77 24.24
N ARG A 80 2.24 21.74 24.99
CA ARG A 80 2.21 21.77 26.46
C ARG A 80 3.00 22.93 27.01
N THR A 81 2.63 24.17 26.66
CA THR A 81 2.98 25.33 27.50
C THR A 81 1.92 26.42 27.31
N VAL A 82 1.30 26.75 28.45
CA VAL A 82 0.39 27.86 28.83
C VAL A 82 -1.03 27.91 28.29
#